data_AF-A0A7T5EJZ9-F1
#
_entry.id   AF-A0A7T5EJZ9-F1
#
_cell.length_a   1.000
_cell.length_b   1.000
_cell.length_c   1.000
_cell.angle_alpha   90.00
_cell.angle_beta   90.00
_cell.angle_gamma   90.00
#
_symmetry.space_group_name_H-M   'P 1'
#
loop_
_entity.id
_entity.type
_entity.pdbx_description
1 polymer ?
#
loop_
_entity_poly.entity_id
_entity_poly.type
_entity_poly.pdbx_seq_one_letter_code
_entity_poly.pdbx_strand_id
1 'polypeptide(L)'
;MSKRRAILLVCSASLMLVFAVWAVWSAYQPKVGPIGNGPDYRRVWFQFGLHLISAGCFLTLGIHGLYTHWKKNKEEHGETKEE
;
A
#
# COMPACT_ATOMS: atom_id res chain seq x y z
N MET A 1 -14.73 -9.69 5.22
CA MET A 1 -13.49 -9.98 4.47
C MET A 1 -12.67 -10.99 5.26
N SER A 2 -12.10 -12.03 4.65
CA SER A 2 -11.29 -13.02 5.39
C SER A 2 -10.00 -12.36 5.92
N LYS A 3 -9.58 -12.70 7.15
CA LYS A 3 -8.33 -12.24 7.81
C LYS A 3 -7.13 -12.28 6.86
N ARG A 4 -6.98 -13.38 6.12
CA ARG A 4 -5.89 -13.58 5.15
C ARG A 4 -5.91 -12.53 4.03
N ARG A 5 -7.09 -12.18 3.53
CA ARG A 5 -7.26 -11.16 2.47
C ARG A 5 -6.92 -9.76 2.98
N ALA A 6 -7.33 -9.42 4.21
CA ALA A 6 -6.99 -8.14 4.83
C ALA A 6 -5.47 -7.98 5.03
N ILE A 7 -4.79 -9.03 5.51
CA ILE A 7 -3.32 -9.05 5.64
C ILE A 7 -2.65 -8.91 4.27
N LEU A 8 -3.12 -9.64 3.25
CA LEU A 8 -2.58 -9.52 1.89
C LEU A 8 -2.70 -8.10 1.33
N LEU A 9 -3.83 -7.41 1.57
CA LEU A 9 -4.02 -6.02 1.15
C LEU A 9 -3.06 -5.05 1.83
N VAL A 10 -2.79 -5.25 3.12
CA VAL A 10 -1.81 -4.43 3.84
C VAL A 10 -0.40 -4.70 3.31
N CYS A 11 -0.02 -5.96 3.11
CA CYS A 11 1.29 -6.32 2.57
C CYS A 11 1.48 -5.79 1.14
N SER A 12 0.47 -5.90 0.27
CA SER A 12 0.57 -5.41 -1.10
C SER A 12 0.68 -3.89 -1.15
N ALA A 13 -0.06 -3.17 -0.29
CA ALA A 13 0.05 -1.72 -0.20
C ALA A 13 1.44 -1.26 0.26
N SER A 14 2.01 -1.92 1.27
CA SER A 14 3.38 -1.66 1.72
C SER A 14 4.41 -1.90 0.61
N LEU A 15 4.26 -3.00 -0.15
CA LEU A 15 5.15 -3.29 -1.28
C LEU A 15 5.03 -2.24 -2.39
N MET A 16 3.81 -1.78 -2.68
CA MET A 16 3.58 -0.71 -3.67
C MET A 16 4.25 0.61 -3.25
N LEU A 17 4.25 0.95 -1.96
CA LEU A 17 4.96 2.13 -1.45
C LEU A 17 6.47 2.02 -1.66
N VAL A 18 7.06 0.85 -1.37
CA VAL A 18 8.49 0.61 -1.59
C VAL A 18 8.84 0.76 -3.07
N PHE A 19 8.05 0.17 -3.97
CA PHE A 19 8.27 0.32 -5.41
C PHE A 19 8.09 1.77 -5.90
N ALA A 20 7.14 2.51 -5.34
CA ALA A 20 6.93 3.91 -5.70
C ALA A 20 8.16 4.77 -5.35
N VAL A 21 8.71 4.60 -4.14
CA VAL A 21 9.94 5.29 -3.71
C VAL A 21 11.13 4.85 -4.56
N TRP A 22 11.26 3.56 -4.83
CA TRP A 22 12.33 3.02 -5.68
C TRP A 22 12.25 3.57 -7.11
N ALA A 23 11.07 3.69 -7.69
CA ALA A 23 10.86 4.21 -9.04
C ALA A 23 11.30 5.68 -9.14
N VAL A 24 10.97 6.49 -8.13
CA VAL A 24 11.44 7.89 -8.05
C VAL A 24 12.97 7.91 -7.91
N TRP A 25 13.54 7.15 -6.97
CA TRP A 25 14.99 7.07 -6.78
C TRP A 25 15.72 6.70 -8.08
N SER A 26 15.26 5.63 -8.76
CA SER A 26 15.83 5.17 -10.03
C SER A 26 15.70 6.20 -11.15
N ALA A 27 14.62 6.99 -11.17
CA ALA A 27 14.44 8.05 -12.16
C ALA A 27 15.43 9.20 -11.98
N TYR A 28 15.82 9.50 -10.73
CA TYR A 28 16.75 10.58 -10.39
C TYR A 28 18.21 10.14 -10.30
N GLN A 29 18.51 8.84 -10.37
CA GLN A 29 19.89 8.37 -10.43
C GLN A 29 20.60 8.86 -11.70
N PRO A 30 21.85 9.34 -11.59
CA PRO A 30 22.63 9.78 -12.73
C PRO A 30 22.85 8.59 -13.66
N LYS A 31 22.20 8.64 -14.83
CA LYS A 31 22.35 7.59 -15.85
C LYS A 31 23.66 7.83 -16.58
N VAL A 32 24.59 6.89 -16.45
CA VAL A 32 25.82 6.82 -17.26
C VAL A 32 25.46 6.34 -18.67
N GLY A 33 24.80 7.21 -19.45
CA GLY A 33 24.38 6.95 -20.83
C GLY A 33 24.40 8.23 -21.66
N PRO A 34 24.35 8.15 -23.01
CA PRO A 34 24.42 9.32 -23.87
C PRO A 34 23.36 10.33 -23.46
N ILE A 35 23.75 11.60 -23.38
CA ILE A 35 23.00 12.73 -22.83
C ILE A 35 21.70 12.91 -23.62
N GLY A 36 20.68 12.11 -23.28
CA GLY A 36 19.32 12.19 -23.76
C GLY A 36 18.48 12.82 -22.66
N ASN A 37 17.53 13.68 -23.06
CA ASN A 37 16.60 14.42 -22.21
C ASN A 37 16.44 13.83 -20.81
N GLY A 38 16.76 14.63 -19.79
CA GLY A 38 16.61 14.26 -18.37
C GLY A 38 15.22 13.68 -18.07
N PRO A 39 15.06 13.00 -16.93
CA PRO A 39 13.80 12.34 -16.58
C PRO A 39 12.61 13.28 -16.76
N ASP A 40 11.57 12.80 -17.44
CA ASP A 40 10.29 13.52 -17.57
C ASP A 40 9.67 13.64 -16.18
N TYR A 41 10.00 14.74 -15.50
CA TYR A 41 9.61 15.04 -14.13
C TYR A 41 8.09 14.93 -13.98
N ARG A 42 7.33 15.40 -14.98
CA ARG A 42 5.87 15.42 -14.93
C ARG A 42 5.34 13.99 -14.90
N ARG A 43 5.90 13.11 -15.73
CA ARG A 43 5.50 11.70 -15.76
C ARG A 43 5.88 10.95 -14.49
N VAL A 44 7.10 11.17 -13.97
CA VAL A 44 7.60 10.49 -12.75
C VAL A 44 6.74 10.87 -11.53
N TRP A 45 6.50 12.16 -11.31
CA TRP A 45 5.68 12.62 -10.17
C TRP A 45 4.21 12.25 -10.31
N PHE A 46 3.66 12.26 -11.54
CA PHE A 46 2.29 11.80 -11.78
C PHE A 46 2.13 10.31 -11.46
N GLN A 47 3.06 9.47 -11.93
CA GLN A 47 3.06 8.04 -11.60
C GLN A 47 3.23 7.80 -10.10
N PHE A 48 4.15 8.52 -9.45
CA PHE A 48 4.33 8.44 -8.01
C PHE A 48 3.05 8.81 -7.24
N GLY A 49 2.36 9.89 -7.64
CA GLY A 49 1.09 10.30 -7.07
C GLY A 49 -0.01 9.24 -7.20
N LEU A 50 -0.14 8.61 -8.38
CA LEU A 50 -1.09 7.51 -8.58
C LEU A 50 -0.77 6.28 -7.71
N HIS A 51 0.52 5.95 -7.54
CA HIS A 51 0.93 4.86 -6.68
C HIS A 51 0.64 5.16 -5.20
N LEU A 52 0.81 6.41 -4.75
CA LEU A 52 0.44 6.82 -3.40
C LEU A 52 -1.07 6.73 -3.14
N ILE A 53 -1.89 7.22 -4.07
CA ILE A 53 -3.35 7.17 -3.92
C ILE A 53 -3.83 5.72 -3.88
N SER A 54 -3.34 4.87 -4.78
CA SER A 54 -3.71 3.44 -4.81
C SER A 54 -3.24 2.70 -3.56
N ALA A 55 -2.00 2.90 -3.11
CA ALA A 55 -1.51 2.33 -1.86
C ALA A 55 -2.33 2.80 -0.65
N GLY A 56 -2.72 4.08 -0.61
CA GLY A 56 -3.63 4.61 0.41
C GLY A 56 -4.98 3.89 0.43
N CYS A 57 -5.61 3.68 -0.72
CA CYS A 57 -6.86 2.94 -0.84
C CYS A 57 -6.74 1.48 -0.36
N PHE A 58 -5.64 0.80 -0.70
CA PHE A 58 -5.42 -0.57 -0.26
C PHE A 58 -5.16 -0.66 1.25
N LEU A 59 -4.43 0.30 1.83
CA LEU A 59 -4.21 0.39 3.28
C LEU A 59 -5.52 0.62 4.03
N THR A 60 -6.35 1.57 3.60
CA THR A 60 -7.62 1.85 4.29
C THR A 60 -8.57 0.66 4.26
N LEU A 61 -8.68 -0.03 3.12
CA LEU A 61 -9.48 -1.25 2.99
C LEU A 61 -8.91 -2.42 3.81
N GLY A 62 -7.58 -2.58 3.81
CA GLY A 62 -6.90 -3.61 4.61
C GLY A 62 -7.12 -3.41 6.11
N ILE A 63 -6.91 -2.18 6.61
CA ILE A 63 -7.10 -1.82 8.01
C ILE A 63 -8.58 -1.97 8.41
N HIS A 64 -9.50 -1.49 7.59
CA HIS A 64 -10.94 -1.65 7.86
C HIS A 64 -11.35 -3.13 7.90
N GLY A 65 -10.81 -3.96 7.01
CA GLY A 65 -11.02 -5.41 7.01
C GLY A 65 -10.44 -6.12 8.25
N LEU A 66 -9.30 -5.67 8.76
CA LEU A 66 -8.71 -6.18 10.00
C LEU A 66 -9.51 -5.74 11.23
N TYR A 67 -9.90 -4.47 11.28
CA TYR A 67 -10.68 -3.90 12.38
C TYR A 67 -12.03 -4.60 12.54
N THR A 68 -12.77 -4.80 11.44
CA THR A 68 -14.05 -5.52 11.46
C THR A 68 -13.91 -6.96 11.94
N HIS A 69 -12.83 -7.65 11.56
CA HIS A 69 -12.57 -9.00 12.06
C HIS A 69 -12.17 -9.01 13.54
N TRP A 70 -11.41 -8.02 14.00
CA TRP A 70 -11.01 -7.91 15.40
C TRP A 70 -12.23 -7.64 16.30
N LYS A 71 -13.16 -6.78 15.84
CA LYS A 71 -14.43 -6.52 16.51
C LYS A 71 -15.27 -7.79 16.64
N LYS A 72 -15.48 -8.52 15.53
CA LYS A 72 -16.26 -9.78 15.54
C LYS A 72 -15.70 -10.82 16.52
N ASN A 73 -14.38 -10.98 16.54
CA ASN A 73 -13.71 -11.89 17.49
C ASN A 73 -13.91 -11.49 18.96
N LYS A 74 -14.07 -10.20 19.26
CA LYS A 74 -14.27 -9.70 20.63
C LYS A 74 -15.70 -9.96 21.13
N GLU A 75 -16.68 -9.86 20.23
CA GLU A 75 -18.09 -10.16 20.51
C GLU A 75 -18.28 -11.65 20.79
N GLU A 76 -17.75 -12.54 19.92
CA GLU A 76 -17.84 -13.99 20.10
C GLU A 76 -17.19 -14.48 21.42
N HIS A 77 -16.03 -13.92 21.82
CA HIS A 77 -15.38 -14.28 23.09
C HIS A 77 -15.97 -13.61 24.33
N GLY A 78 -16.80 -12.57 24.15
CA GLY A 78 -17.57 -11.94 25.22
C GLY A 78 -18.76 -12.81 25.62
N GLU A 79 -19.52 -13.30 24.63
CA GLU A 79 -20.70 -14.14 24.87
C GLU A 79 -20.36 -15.49 25.50
N THR A 80 -19.22 -16.13 25.14
CA THR A 80 -18.82 -17.42 25.76
C THR A 80 -18.44 -17.32 27.24
N LYS A 81 -18.34 -16.12 27.80
CA LYS A 81 -18.04 -15.91 29.23
C LYS A 81 -19.29 -15.59 30.05
N GLU A 82 -20.42 -15.34 29.40
CA GLU A 82 -21.69 -15.01 30.05
C GLU A 82 -22.69 -16.18 30.06
N GLU A 83 -22.45 -17.24 29.27
CA GLU A 83 -23.11 -18.56 29.36
C GLU A 83 -22.39 -19.52 30.32
#